data_AF-X1U919-F1
#
_entry.id   AF-X1U919-F1
#
_cell.length_a   1.000
_cell.length_b   1.000
_cell.length_c   1.000
_cell.angle_alpha   90.00
_cell.angle_beta   90.00
_cell.angle_gamma   90.00
#
_symmetry.space_group_name_H-M   'P 1'
#
loop_
_entity.id
_entity.type
_entity.pdbx_description
1 polymer ?
#
loop_
_entity_poly.entity_id
_entity_poly.type
_entity_poly.pdbx_seq_one_letter_code
_entity_poly.pdbx_strand_id
1 'polypeptide(L)'
;MRYTSHSKQLQAQFTGDFPDAVELLGRNNYACLKNPGLFPQLSAELCTSNSPHCKTCELAKQGCEPDAEGKCSCVIDCPYLVRKRLALNANIANLNAAYLLRVMNYGGGFSPIPLATFDEFELMEGALLGTIEITFTDRFMEKFGLLPPKYRTKPESWRERAPEWLKVVEQRINQLQNAWGIDDLVSLHQLEQKKRQLQFFIQEVDDRWVFDGTTFKPIWVSRYADKYLWQHADKILGMSATITPWR
;
A
#
# COMPACT_ATOMS: atom_id res chain seq x y z
N MET A 1 6.45 20.69 0.94
CA MET A 1 7.43 19.67 1.38
C MET A 1 6.69 18.43 1.87
N ARG A 2 7.31 17.25 1.76
CA ARG A 2 6.81 16.00 2.39
C ARG A 2 7.82 15.59 3.46
N TYR A 3 7.35 15.48 4.69
CA TYR A 3 8.13 15.03 5.83
C TYR A 3 7.73 13.61 6.18
N THR A 4 8.70 12.75 6.51
CA THR A 4 8.39 11.42 7.02
C THR A 4 8.78 11.29 8.49
N SER A 5 7.84 10.85 9.32
CA SER A 5 8.12 10.33 10.66
C SER A 5 7.81 8.83 10.70
N HIS A 6 8.64 8.01 11.34
CA HIS A 6 8.51 6.55 11.22
C HIS A 6 7.32 5.94 11.91
N SER A 7 6.87 6.51 13.03
CA SER A 7 5.71 6.00 13.77
C SER A 7 4.52 6.97 13.71
N LYS A 8 3.31 6.44 13.92
CA LYS A 8 2.11 7.28 14.07
C LYS A 8 2.21 8.24 15.25
N GLN A 9 2.87 7.80 16.33
CA GLN A 9 3.07 8.62 17.51
C GLN A 9 3.97 9.83 17.21
N LEU A 10 5.08 9.61 16.49
CA LEU A 10 5.95 10.70 16.05
C LEU A 10 5.27 11.61 15.04
N GLN A 11 4.41 11.07 14.17
CA GLN A 11 3.63 11.90 13.25
C GLN A 11 2.67 12.84 13.99
N ALA A 12 1.98 12.32 15.00
CA ALA A 12 1.08 13.09 15.84
C ALA A 12 1.84 14.15 16.65
N GLN A 13 3.01 13.79 17.21
CA GLN A 13 3.88 14.72 17.93
C GLN A 13 4.33 15.88 17.03
N PHE A 14 4.88 15.56 15.85
CA PHE A 14 5.33 16.56 14.89
C PHE A 14 4.18 17.49 14.46
N THR A 15 2.98 16.95 14.25
CA THR A 15 1.81 17.76 13.89
C THR A 15 1.34 18.65 15.05
N GLY A 16 1.58 18.24 16.30
CA GLY A 16 1.37 19.07 17.48
C GLY A 16 2.37 20.22 17.57
N ASP A 17 3.64 19.96 17.24
CA ASP A 17 4.71 20.96 17.28
C ASP A 17 4.66 21.93 16.09
N PHE A 18 4.13 21.48 14.95
CA PHE A 18 3.98 22.27 13.72
C PHE A 18 2.51 22.30 13.27
N PRO A 19 1.69 23.25 13.76
CA PRO A 19 0.26 23.30 13.48
C PRO A 19 -0.12 23.45 11.99
N ASP A 20 0.78 24.00 11.18
CA ASP A 20 0.61 24.13 9.72
C ASP A 20 0.89 22.82 8.96
N ALA A 21 1.37 21.78 9.65
CA ALA A 21 1.59 20.47 9.08
C ALA A 21 0.30 19.66 9.03
N VAL A 22 0.15 18.85 7.99
CA VAL A 22 -1.00 17.98 7.80
C VAL A 22 -0.55 16.52 7.80
N GLU A 23 -0.88 15.80 8.87
CA GLU A 23 -0.72 14.35 8.95
C GLU A 23 -1.58 13.62 7.92
N LEU A 24 -1.01 12.65 7.19
CA LEU A 24 -1.76 11.73 6.35
C LEU A 24 -1.35 10.27 6.61
N LEU A 25 -2.32 9.47 7.03
CA LEU A 25 -2.15 8.04 7.29
C LEU A 25 -2.58 7.19 6.09
N GLY A 26 -2.26 5.90 6.15
CA GLY A 26 -2.77 4.91 5.19
C GLY A 26 -4.30 4.80 5.23
N ARG A 27 -4.92 4.47 4.09
CA ARG A 27 -6.37 4.34 3.90
C ARG A 27 -7.09 3.50 4.97
N ASN A 28 -6.43 2.46 5.49
CA ASN A 28 -7.00 1.60 6.53
C ASN A 28 -7.28 2.31 7.87
N ASN A 29 -6.67 3.47 8.10
CA ASN A 29 -6.85 4.25 9.32
C ASN A 29 -8.07 5.20 9.26
N TYR A 30 -8.81 5.19 8.16
CA TYR A 30 -9.98 6.03 7.96
C TYR A 30 -11.19 5.13 7.76
N ALA A 31 -12.13 5.16 8.70
CA ALA A 31 -13.38 4.43 8.60
C ALA A 31 -14.21 4.91 7.40
N CYS A 32 -14.94 3.99 6.77
CA CYS A 32 -15.95 4.36 5.80
C CYS A 32 -17.13 5.02 6.53
N LEU A 33 -17.51 6.24 6.13
CA LEU A 33 -18.63 6.96 6.73
C LEU A 33 -20.01 6.41 6.32
N LYS A 34 -20.07 5.56 5.30
CA LYS A 34 -21.34 5.01 4.83
C LYS A 34 -21.71 3.79 5.67
N ASN A 35 -22.86 3.86 6.33
CA ASN A 35 -23.44 2.79 7.14
C ASN A 35 -22.47 2.16 8.16
N PRO A 36 -21.82 2.97 9.01
CA PRO A 36 -20.82 2.49 9.97
C PRO A 36 -21.38 1.48 10.97
N GLY A 37 -22.69 1.53 11.26
CA GLY A 37 -23.35 0.53 12.10
C GLY A 37 -23.56 -0.83 11.42
N LEU A 38 -23.72 -0.86 10.09
CA LEU A 38 -23.86 -2.12 9.33
C LEU A 38 -22.50 -2.71 8.94
N PHE A 39 -21.51 -1.85 8.70
CA PHE A 39 -20.21 -2.24 8.17
C PHE A 39 -19.02 -1.60 8.92
N PRO A 40 -18.89 -1.83 10.24
CA PRO A 40 -17.85 -1.21 11.06
C PRO A 40 -16.43 -1.57 10.65
N GLN A 41 -16.25 -2.70 9.94
CA GLN A 41 -14.97 -3.18 9.43
C GLN A 41 -14.52 -2.54 8.11
N LEU A 42 -15.37 -1.74 7.46
CA LEU A 42 -15.01 -1.09 6.20
C LEU A 42 -14.20 0.18 6.45
N SER A 43 -13.00 0.22 5.88
CA SER A 43 -12.15 1.41 5.82
C SER A 43 -12.08 1.96 4.39
N ALA A 44 -11.50 3.15 4.24
CA ALA A 44 -11.24 3.75 2.92
C ALA A 44 -10.30 2.92 2.02
N GLU A 45 -9.68 1.86 2.56
CA GLU A 45 -8.85 0.93 1.79
C GLU A 45 -9.68 0.04 0.86
N LEU A 46 -10.89 -0.33 1.27
CA LEU A 46 -11.81 -1.18 0.52
C LEU A 46 -12.82 -0.38 -0.31
N CYS A 47 -12.55 0.90 -0.54
CA CYS A 47 -13.45 1.80 -1.24
C CYS A 47 -13.56 1.43 -2.73
N THR A 48 -14.79 1.25 -3.21
CA THR A 48 -15.11 0.95 -4.62
C THR A 48 -15.73 2.14 -5.36
N SER A 49 -15.32 3.37 -5.05
CA SER A 49 -15.92 4.60 -5.59
C SER A 49 -15.77 4.78 -7.12
N ASN A 50 -14.97 3.95 -7.79
CA ASN A 50 -14.87 3.96 -9.25
C ASN A 50 -16.11 3.37 -9.95
N SER A 51 -17.04 2.79 -9.19
CA SER A 51 -18.35 2.35 -9.67
C SER A 51 -19.42 3.44 -9.42
N PRO A 52 -20.51 3.48 -10.22
CA PRO A 52 -21.61 4.44 -10.04
C PRO A 52 -22.21 4.45 -8.64
N HIS A 53 -22.24 3.28 -8.00
CA HIS A 53 -22.58 3.13 -6.60
C HIS A 53 -21.39 2.50 -5.89
N CYS A 54 -20.92 3.10 -4.79
CA CYS A 54 -20.00 2.36 -3.93
C CYS A 54 -20.75 1.20 -3.31
N LYS A 55 -20.06 0.09 -3.08
CA LYS A 55 -20.70 -1.15 -2.65
C LYS A 55 -21.37 -1.03 -1.28
N THR A 56 -20.92 -0.09 -0.45
CA THR A 56 -21.58 0.24 0.82
C THR A 56 -22.96 0.89 0.62
N CYS A 57 -23.12 1.76 -0.38
CA CYS A 57 -24.40 2.35 -0.74
C CYS A 57 -25.34 1.30 -1.34
N GLU A 58 -24.79 0.44 -2.19
CA GLU A 58 -25.55 -0.65 -2.84
C GLU A 58 -26.03 -1.70 -1.84
N LEU A 59 -25.15 -2.17 -0.95
CA LEU A 59 -25.50 -3.13 0.11
C LEU A 59 -26.52 -2.57 1.11
N ALA A 60 -26.42 -1.28 1.44
CA ALA A 60 -27.38 -0.62 2.32
C ALA A 60 -28.69 -0.24 1.62
N LYS A 61 -28.81 -0.49 0.30
CA LYS A 61 -29.93 -0.03 -0.54
C LYS A 61 -30.22 1.46 -0.38
N GLN A 62 -29.18 2.24 -0.10
CA GLN A 62 -29.27 3.70 0.00
C GLN A 62 -28.97 4.27 -1.38
N GLY A 63 -29.96 4.94 -1.96
CA GLY A 63 -29.80 5.66 -3.22
C GLY A 63 -28.63 6.64 -3.11
N CYS A 64 -27.53 6.34 -3.79
CA CYS A 64 -26.42 7.25 -3.97
C CYS A 64 -26.44 7.65 -5.43
N GLU A 65 -26.81 8.90 -5.72
CA GLU A 65 -26.74 9.39 -7.10
C GLU A 65 -25.27 9.49 -7.51
N PRO A 66 -24.85 8.85 -8.61
CA PRO A 66 -23.50 8.99 -9.13
C PRO A 66 -23.24 10.44 -9.55
N ASP A 67 -21.97 10.86 -9.52
CA ASP A 67 -21.54 12.14 -10.08
C ASP A 67 -21.59 12.13 -11.62
N ALA A 68 -21.26 13.26 -12.24
CA ALA A 68 -21.27 13.43 -13.69
C ALA A 68 -20.32 12.45 -14.42
N GLU A 69 -19.29 11.94 -13.73
CA GLU A 69 -18.33 10.96 -14.23
C GLU A 69 -18.75 9.50 -13.94
N GLY A 70 -19.95 9.27 -13.39
CA GLY A 70 -20.44 7.93 -13.09
C GLY A 70 -19.77 7.29 -11.88
N LYS A 71 -19.26 8.08 -10.93
CA LYS A 71 -18.64 7.60 -9.69
C LYS A 71 -19.55 7.86 -8.49
N CYS A 72 -19.35 7.09 -7.42
CA CYS A 72 -20.10 7.30 -6.19
C CYS A 72 -19.86 8.72 -5.63
N SER A 73 -20.92 9.53 -5.51
CA SER A 73 -20.86 10.87 -4.90
C SER A 73 -20.35 10.85 -3.45
N CYS A 74 -20.47 9.72 -2.76
CA CYS A 74 -19.89 9.47 -1.44
C CYS A 74 -18.37 9.67 -1.34
N VAL A 75 -17.67 9.65 -2.47
CA VAL A 75 -16.21 9.83 -2.56
C VAL A 75 -15.78 11.22 -2.08
N ILE A 76 -16.64 12.22 -2.24
CA ILE A 76 -16.36 13.63 -1.91
C ILE A 76 -16.15 13.80 -0.40
N ASP A 77 -16.94 13.08 0.41
CA ASP A 77 -16.91 13.16 1.87
C ASP A 77 -16.00 12.09 2.52
N CYS A 78 -15.31 11.27 1.72
CA CYS A 78 -14.43 10.24 2.25
C CYS A 78 -13.35 10.87 3.15
N PRO A 79 -13.26 10.51 4.45
CA PRO A 79 -12.32 11.16 5.39
C PRO A 79 -10.87 11.10 4.92
N TYR A 80 -10.48 9.97 4.33
CA TYR A 80 -9.18 9.78 3.73
C TYR A 80 -8.93 10.75 2.55
N LEU A 81 -9.90 10.93 1.65
CA LEU A 81 -9.72 11.79 0.47
C LEU A 81 -9.79 13.27 0.83
N VAL A 82 -10.59 13.65 1.82
CA VAL A 82 -10.55 14.99 2.42
C VAL A 82 -9.16 15.24 2.99
N ARG A 83 -8.65 14.33 3.84
CA ARG A 83 -7.32 14.48 4.46
C ARG A 83 -6.20 14.46 3.43
N LYS A 84 -6.29 13.61 2.40
CA LYS A 84 -5.32 13.56 1.28
C LYS A 84 -5.28 14.90 0.54
N ARG A 85 -6.43 15.50 0.22
CA ARG A 85 -6.49 16.83 -0.42
C ARG A 85 -5.85 17.91 0.45
N LEU A 86 -6.14 17.91 1.76
CA LEU A 86 -5.49 18.82 2.70
C LEU A 86 -3.97 18.63 2.69
N ALA A 87 -3.49 17.38 2.76
CA ALA A 87 -2.06 17.08 2.78
C ALA A 87 -1.34 17.46 1.48
N LEU A 88 -2.01 17.29 0.33
CA LEU A 88 -1.44 17.69 -0.96
C LEU A 88 -1.20 19.21 -1.04
N ASN A 89 -2.14 19.99 -0.51
CA ASN A 89 -2.10 21.45 -0.51
C ASN A 89 -1.34 22.05 0.69
N ALA A 90 -0.95 21.24 1.67
CA ALA A 90 -0.23 21.70 2.83
C ALA A 90 1.23 22.05 2.52
N ASN A 91 1.74 23.07 3.20
CA ASN A 91 3.17 23.42 3.18
C ASN A 91 4.03 22.23 3.62
N ILE A 92 3.59 21.55 4.69
CA ILE A 92 4.20 20.32 5.20
C ILE A 92 3.13 19.23 5.25
N ALA A 93 3.31 18.16 4.49
CA ALA A 93 2.55 16.94 4.71
C ALA A 93 3.41 15.95 5.49
N ASN A 94 2.91 15.44 6.61
CA ASN A 94 3.60 14.48 7.44
C ASN A 94 3.03 13.08 7.22
N LEU A 95 3.87 12.13 6.83
CA LEU A 95 3.50 10.74 6.53
C LEU A 95 4.51 9.79 7.19
N ASN A 96 4.29 8.47 7.18
CA ASN A 96 5.42 7.55 7.41
C ASN A 96 6.10 7.19 6.09
N ALA A 97 7.36 6.79 6.17
CA ALA A 97 8.18 6.41 5.02
C ALA A 97 7.50 5.32 4.17
N ALA A 98 6.99 4.26 4.81
CA ALA A 98 6.31 3.17 4.11
C ALA A 98 5.08 3.62 3.32
N TYR A 99 4.27 4.52 3.90
CA TYR A 99 3.07 5.04 3.27
C TYR A 99 3.42 6.06 2.19
N LEU A 100 4.42 6.93 2.40
CA LEU A 100 4.93 7.82 1.37
C LEU A 100 5.39 7.02 0.14
N LEU A 101 6.25 6.00 0.33
CA LEU A 101 6.65 5.08 -0.73
C LEU A 101 5.44 4.49 -1.47
N ARG A 102 4.45 3.99 -0.72
CA ARG A 102 3.23 3.41 -1.32
C ARG A 102 2.47 4.43 -2.18
N VAL A 103 2.29 5.67 -1.73
CA VAL A 103 1.51 6.67 -2.49
C VAL A 103 2.28 7.24 -3.68
N MET A 104 3.60 7.39 -3.57
CA MET A 104 4.46 7.84 -4.67
C MET A 104 4.48 6.82 -5.81
N ASN A 105 4.54 5.53 -5.47
CA ASN A 105 4.62 4.46 -6.46
C ASN A 105 3.26 4.01 -7.02
N TYR A 106 2.19 4.06 -6.21
CA TYR A 106 0.91 3.43 -6.56
C TYR A 106 -0.34 4.29 -6.31
N GLY A 107 -0.24 5.36 -5.52
CA GLY A 107 -1.40 6.10 -5.01
C GLY A 107 -1.69 7.45 -5.68
N GLY A 108 -0.73 7.97 -6.45
CA GLY A 108 -0.83 9.23 -7.20
C GLY A 108 -0.85 10.51 -6.34
N GLY A 109 -0.45 11.64 -6.92
CA GLY A 109 -0.52 12.98 -6.34
C GLY A 109 0.65 13.38 -5.44
N PHE A 110 1.44 12.42 -4.97
CA PHE A 110 2.65 12.67 -4.17
C PHE A 110 3.93 12.50 -5.00
N SER A 111 3.87 12.62 -6.32
CA SER A 111 5.05 12.56 -7.20
C SER A 111 4.77 13.39 -8.46
N PRO A 112 5.70 14.22 -8.94
CA PRO A 112 6.97 14.59 -8.29
C PRO A 112 6.78 15.49 -7.07
N ILE A 113 7.77 15.52 -6.16
CA ILE A 113 7.79 16.36 -4.96
C ILE A 113 9.00 17.30 -5.00
N PRO A 114 8.84 18.62 -4.72
CA PRO A 114 9.98 19.54 -4.69
C PRO A 114 11.05 19.23 -3.63
N LEU A 115 10.61 18.75 -2.46
CA LEU A 115 11.48 18.36 -1.34
C LEU A 115 10.82 17.24 -0.52
N ALA A 116 11.52 16.12 -0.40
CA ALA A 116 11.22 15.05 0.54
C ALA A 116 12.24 15.07 1.69
N THR A 117 11.75 15.16 2.92
CA THR A 117 12.56 15.12 4.15
C THR A 117 12.27 13.82 4.88
N PHE A 118 13.31 13.04 5.11
CA PHE A 118 13.23 11.76 5.81
C PHE A 118 13.91 11.89 7.17
N ASP A 119 13.11 11.93 8.23
CA ASP A 119 13.63 11.78 9.58
C ASP A 119 14.10 10.33 9.82
N GLU A 120 15.06 10.14 10.71
CA GLU A 120 15.65 8.82 11.03
C GLU A 120 15.95 8.00 9.75
N PHE A 121 16.68 8.62 8.81
CA PHE A 121 16.93 8.11 7.46
C PHE A 121 17.59 6.73 7.42
N GLU A 122 18.26 6.31 8.50
CA GLU A 122 18.76 4.94 8.68
C GLU A 122 17.66 3.87 8.55
N LEU A 123 16.40 4.19 8.86
CA LEU A 123 15.27 3.26 8.71
C LEU A 123 14.68 3.24 7.29
N MET A 124 15.13 4.14 6.40
CA MET A 124 14.63 4.23 5.03
C MET A 124 14.97 2.99 4.21
N GLU A 125 16.13 2.37 4.49
CA GLU A 125 16.50 1.09 3.86
C GLU A 125 15.48 -0.01 4.18
N GLY A 126 15.08 -0.12 5.44
CA GLY A 126 14.04 -1.06 5.88
C GLY A 126 12.67 -0.76 5.27
N ALA A 127 12.30 0.51 5.17
CA ALA A 127 11.04 0.92 4.54
C ALA A 127 11.01 0.60 3.04
N LEU A 128 12.13 0.82 2.34
CA LEU A 128 12.27 0.45 0.93
C LEU A 128 12.26 -1.07 0.77
N LEU A 129 12.99 -1.80 1.61
CA LEU A 129 13.02 -3.26 1.61
C LEU A 129 11.62 -3.84 1.81
N GLY A 130 10.85 -3.32 2.77
CA GLY A 130 9.45 -3.72 3.02
C GLY A 130 8.50 -3.45 1.84
N THR A 131 8.87 -2.54 0.93
CA THR A 131 8.11 -2.28 -0.30
C THR A 131 8.42 -3.30 -1.40
N ILE A 132 9.64 -3.85 -1.39
CA ILE A 132 10.18 -4.71 -2.45
C ILE A 132 10.12 -6.20 -2.08
N GLU A 133 10.21 -6.53 -0.80
CA GLU A 133 10.17 -7.92 -0.34
C GLU A 133 8.82 -8.59 -0.64
N ILE A 134 8.88 -9.90 -0.88
CA ILE A 134 7.71 -10.69 -1.23
C ILE A 134 7.61 -11.88 -0.30
N THR A 135 6.51 -11.93 0.45
CA THR A 135 6.19 -13.02 1.36
C THR A 135 5.01 -13.83 0.87
N PHE A 136 5.17 -15.15 0.91
CA PHE A 136 4.13 -16.13 0.67
C PHE A 136 3.71 -16.77 1.98
N THR A 137 2.53 -16.42 2.49
CA THR A 137 2.02 -16.98 3.73
C THR A 137 1.15 -18.21 3.45
N ASP A 138 1.28 -19.25 4.29
CA ASP A 138 0.43 -20.45 4.22
C ASP A 138 -1.06 -20.08 4.26
N ARG A 139 -1.40 -19.12 5.14
CA ARG A 139 -2.78 -18.59 5.26
C ARG A 139 -3.34 -18.06 3.94
N PHE A 140 -2.53 -17.33 3.15
CA PHE A 140 -2.98 -16.81 1.86
C PHE A 140 -3.10 -17.94 0.84
N MET A 141 -2.13 -18.85 0.82
CA MET A 141 -2.13 -19.99 -0.10
C MET A 141 -3.34 -20.90 0.14
N GLU A 142 -3.61 -21.25 1.39
CA GLU A 142 -4.79 -22.05 1.79
C GLU A 142 -6.09 -21.32 1.44
N LYS A 143 -6.21 -20.04 1.81
CA LYS A 143 -7.43 -19.25 1.56
C LYS A 143 -7.81 -19.21 0.08
N PHE A 144 -6.84 -19.09 -0.81
CA PHE A 144 -7.08 -18.93 -2.26
C PHE A 144 -6.82 -20.19 -3.08
N GLY A 145 -6.52 -21.31 -2.43
CA GLY A 145 -6.27 -22.59 -3.10
C GLY A 145 -4.99 -22.61 -3.94
N LEU A 146 -3.96 -21.88 -3.51
CA LEU A 146 -2.65 -21.94 -4.13
C LEU A 146 -1.92 -23.19 -3.62
N LEU A 147 -1.76 -24.18 -4.50
CA LEU A 147 -1.02 -25.38 -4.15
C LEU A 147 0.44 -25.01 -3.82
N PRO A 148 0.99 -25.52 -2.70
CA PRO A 148 2.36 -25.22 -2.30
C PRO A 148 3.37 -25.70 -3.35
N PRO A 149 4.59 -25.13 -3.36
CA PRO A 149 5.64 -25.60 -4.26
C PRO A 149 6.09 -27.02 -3.89
N LYS A 150 6.70 -27.74 -4.84
CA LYS A 150 7.21 -29.11 -4.65
C LYS A 150 8.19 -29.20 -3.47
N TYR A 151 9.07 -28.21 -3.34
CA TYR A 151 10.00 -28.09 -2.23
C TYR A 151 9.86 -26.68 -1.62
N ARG A 152 9.44 -26.60 -0.36
CA ARG A 152 9.31 -25.31 0.35
C ARG A 152 10.66 -24.66 0.65
N THR A 153 11.71 -25.44 0.77
CA THR A 153 13.06 -24.98 1.13
C THR A 153 13.91 -24.55 -0.07
N LYS A 154 13.45 -24.77 -1.31
CA LYS A 154 14.22 -24.45 -2.52
C LYS A 154 13.62 -23.25 -3.25
N PRO A 155 14.32 -22.11 -3.38
CA PRO A 155 13.78 -20.93 -4.04
C PRO A 155 13.35 -21.19 -5.49
N GLU A 156 14.03 -22.08 -6.21
CA GLU A 156 13.67 -22.51 -7.58
C GLU A 156 12.24 -23.05 -7.65
N SER A 157 11.84 -23.85 -6.67
CA SER A 157 10.50 -24.43 -6.64
C SER A 157 9.39 -23.40 -6.45
N TRP A 158 9.69 -22.24 -5.85
CA TRP A 158 8.75 -21.10 -5.80
C TRP A 158 8.73 -20.34 -7.13
N ARG A 159 9.90 -20.11 -7.73
CA ARG A 159 10.05 -19.47 -9.06
C ARG A 159 9.27 -20.22 -10.13
N GLU A 160 9.42 -21.54 -10.18
CA GLU A 160 8.69 -22.42 -11.12
C GLU A 160 7.17 -22.36 -10.91
N ARG A 161 6.71 -22.21 -9.66
CA ARG A 161 5.29 -22.26 -9.32
C ARG A 161 4.56 -20.92 -9.51
N ALA A 162 5.27 -19.80 -9.42
CA ALA A 162 4.67 -18.47 -9.45
C ALA A 162 3.82 -18.16 -10.69
N PRO A 163 4.18 -18.58 -11.93
CA PRO A 163 3.32 -18.37 -13.10
C PRO A 163 1.96 -19.08 -12.98
N GLU A 164 1.92 -20.27 -12.38
CA GLU A 164 0.66 -20.98 -12.13
C GLU A 164 -0.18 -20.28 -11.06
N TRP A 165 0.44 -19.82 -9.97
CA TRP A 165 -0.26 -19.03 -8.96
C TRP A 165 -0.83 -17.74 -9.53
N LEU A 166 -0.11 -17.06 -10.42
CA LEU A 166 -0.60 -15.86 -11.08
C LEU A 166 -1.90 -16.15 -11.87
N LYS A 167 -1.94 -17.25 -12.63
CA LYS A 167 -3.15 -17.68 -13.35
C LYS A 167 -4.32 -17.94 -12.40
N VAL A 168 -4.09 -18.64 -11.28
CA VAL A 168 -5.13 -18.90 -10.27
C VAL A 168 -5.63 -17.59 -9.67
N VAL A 169 -4.73 -16.69 -9.28
CA VAL A 169 -5.09 -15.37 -8.73
C VAL A 169 -5.91 -14.56 -9.72
N GLU A 170 -5.53 -14.53 -11.00
CA GLU A 170 -6.28 -13.82 -12.05
C GLU A 170 -7.68 -14.41 -12.28
N GLN A 171 -7.80 -15.74 -12.29
CA GLN A 171 -9.10 -16.40 -12.37
C GLN A 171 -10.00 -16.04 -11.17
N ARG A 172 -9.45 -16.01 -9.96
CA ARG A 172 -10.19 -15.63 -8.75
C ARG A 172 -10.61 -14.16 -8.77
N ILE A 173 -9.76 -13.26 -9.24
CA ILE A 173 -10.11 -11.84 -9.42
C ILE A 173 -11.32 -11.73 -10.35
N ASN A 174 -11.29 -12.40 -11.51
CA ASN A 174 -12.39 -12.36 -12.48
C ASN A 174 -13.70 -12.93 -11.92
N GLN A 175 -13.63 -13.98 -11.08
CA GLN A 175 -14.80 -14.53 -10.39
C GLN A 175 -15.40 -13.54 -9.38
N LEU A 176 -14.56 -12.75 -8.70
CA LEU A 176 -14.98 -11.82 -7.65
C LEU A 176 -15.34 -10.41 -8.16
N GLN A 177 -15.04 -10.08 -9.43
CA GLN A 177 -15.37 -8.77 -10.02
C GLN A 177 -16.86 -8.42 -9.90
N ASN A 178 -17.74 -9.43 -9.97
CA ASN A 178 -19.19 -9.26 -9.87
C ASN A 178 -19.75 -9.78 -8.54
N ALA A 179 -18.91 -10.11 -7.57
CA ALA A 179 -19.35 -10.62 -6.27
C ALA A 179 -19.71 -9.45 -5.34
N TRP A 180 -20.75 -9.61 -4.52
CA TRP A 180 -21.39 -8.52 -3.77
C TRP A 180 -21.24 -8.60 -2.24
N GLY A 181 -20.47 -9.55 -1.68
CA GLY A 181 -20.18 -9.62 -0.25
C GLY A 181 -19.05 -8.70 0.22
N ILE A 182 -18.99 -8.40 1.52
CA ILE A 182 -17.87 -7.68 2.15
C ILE A 182 -16.61 -8.54 2.13
N ASP A 183 -16.75 -9.83 2.44
CA ASP A 183 -15.62 -10.78 2.39
C ASP A 183 -15.07 -10.93 0.97
N ASP A 184 -15.92 -10.77 -0.04
CA ASP A 184 -15.51 -10.73 -1.44
C ASP A 184 -14.67 -9.49 -1.74
N LEU A 185 -15.03 -8.32 -1.19
CA LEU A 185 -14.22 -7.09 -1.36
C LEU A 185 -12.84 -7.23 -0.73
N VAL A 186 -12.79 -7.73 0.50
CA VAL A 186 -11.54 -7.98 1.20
C VAL A 186 -10.69 -8.96 0.39
N SER A 187 -11.30 -10.01 -0.12
CA SER A 187 -10.63 -11.04 -0.90
C SER A 187 -10.14 -10.53 -2.26
N LEU A 188 -10.95 -9.71 -2.95
CA LEU A 188 -10.58 -9.07 -4.21
C LEU A 188 -9.37 -8.14 -4.01
N HIS A 189 -9.40 -7.27 -2.99
CA HIS A 189 -8.28 -6.39 -2.66
C HIS A 189 -6.99 -7.16 -2.35
N GLN A 190 -7.09 -8.23 -1.56
CA GLN A 190 -5.96 -9.11 -1.24
C GLN A 190 -5.38 -9.77 -2.50
N LEU A 191 -6.25 -10.25 -3.40
CA LEU A 191 -5.85 -10.89 -4.65
C LEU A 191 -5.21 -9.89 -5.62
N GLU A 192 -5.74 -8.68 -5.76
CA GLU A 192 -5.15 -7.64 -6.60
C GLU A 192 -3.76 -7.22 -6.10
N GLN A 193 -3.58 -7.10 -4.79
CA GLN A 193 -2.27 -6.87 -4.19
C GLN A 193 -1.32 -8.02 -4.49
N LYS A 194 -1.76 -9.27 -4.28
CA LYS A 194 -0.92 -10.44 -4.56
C LYS A 194 -0.60 -10.60 -6.05
N LYS A 195 -1.52 -10.26 -6.95
CA LYS A 195 -1.30 -10.25 -8.40
C LYS A 195 -0.11 -9.37 -8.75
N ARG A 196 -0.08 -8.12 -8.24
CA ARG A 196 1.04 -7.19 -8.46
C ARG A 196 2.36 -7.74 -7.90
N GLN A 197 2.32 -8.34 -6.70
CA GLN A 197 3.50 -8.97 -6.12
C GLN A 197 4.00 -10.17 -6.94
N LEU A 198 3.11 -11.02 -7.43
CA LEU A 198 3.46 -12.17 -8.28
C LEU A 198 4.04 -11.72 -9.63
N GLN A 199 3.46 -10.69 -10.26
CA GLN A 199 3.99 -10.12 -11.49
C GLN A 199 5.41 -9.58 -11.29
N PHE A 200 5.63 -8.82 -10.21
CA PHE A 200 6.96 -8.35 -9.86
C PHE A 200 7.91 -9.51 -9.54
N PHE A 201 7.46 -10.51 -8.76
CA PHE A 201 8.25 -11.70 -8.42
C PHE A 201 8.77 -12.42 -9.66
N ILE A 202 7.89 -12.68 -10.63
CA ILE A 202 8.23 -13.38 -11.88
C ILE A 202 9.25 -12.58 -12.71
N GLN A 203 9.21 -11.25 -12.65
CA GLN A 203 10.08 -10.38 -13.44
C GLN A 203 11.44 -10.14 -12.79
N GLU A 204 11.49 -10.01 -11.47
CA GLU A 204 12.64 -9.43 -10.76
C GLU A 204 13.41 -10.41 -9.88
N VAL A 205 12.80 -11.53 -9.46
CA VAL A 205 13.43 -12.45 -8.52
C VAL A 205 14.35 -13.43 -9.25
N ASP A 206 15.64 -13.28 -8.97
CA ASP A 206 16.72 -14.09 -9.51
C ASP A 206 17.74 -14.43 -8.41
N ASP A 207 18.93 -14.86 -8.80
CA ASP A 207 19.97 -15.30 -7.86
C ASP A 207 20.58 -14.16 -7.02
N ARG A 208 20.16 -12.89 -7.25
CA ARG A 208 20.49 -11.73 -6.42
C ARG A 208 19.51 -11.52 -5.27
N TRP A 209 18.65 -12.50 -5.01
CA TRP A 209 17.67 -12.51 -3.93
C TRP A 209 17.97 -13.62 -2.93
N VAL A 210 17.80 -13.30 -1.66
CA VAL A 210 17.87 -14.25 -0.54
C VAL A 210 16.47 -14.75 -0.24
N PHE A 211 16.39 -16.04 0.10
CA PHE A 211 15.16 -16.72 0.46
C PHE A 211 15.23 -17.25 1.91
N ASP A 212 14.27 -16.83 2.74
CA ASP A 212 14.15 -17.20 4.15
C ASP A 212 12.92 -18.09 4.39
N GLY A 213 12.79 -19.16 3.60
CA GLY A 213 11.72 -20.17 3.71
C GLY A 213 10.33 -19.77 3.21
N THR A 214 9.94 -18.50 3.32
CA THR A 214 8.67 -17.97 2.76
C THR A 214 8.78 -16.55 2.22
N THR A 215 9.88 -15.85 2.50
CA THR A 215 10.10 -14.46 2.11
C THR A 215 11.32 -14.35 1.21
N PHE A 216 11.17 -13.60 0.12
CA PHE A 216 12.23 -13.24 -0.81
C PHE A 216 12.63 -11.79 -0.59
N LYS A 217 13.92 -11.53 -0.42
CA LYS A 217 14.50 -10.20 -0.23
C LYS A 217 15.68 -9.99 -1.17
N PRO A 218 15.83 -8.83 -1.83
CA PRO A 218 17.02 -8.57 -2.63
C PRO A 218 18.23 -8.47 -1.71
N ILE A 219 19.39 -8.96 -2.16
CA ILE A 219 20.67 -8.78 -1.43
C ILE A 219 20.98 -7.28 -1.31
N TRP A 220 20.71 -6.52 -2.37
CA TRP A 220 20.97 -5.09 -2.44
C TRP A 220 19.68 -4.33 -2.81
N VAL A 221 19.01 -3.78 -1.80
CA VAL A 221 17.78 -3.00 -2.02
C VAL A 221 18.04 -1.69 -2.77
N SER A 222 19.27 -1.18 -2.72
CA SER A 222 19.71 0.04 -3.41
C SER A 222 19.43 0.01 -4.92
N ARG A 223 19.43 -1.18 -5.56
CA ARG A 223 19.06 -1.37 -6.97
C ARG A 223 17.65 -0.86 -7.30
N TYR A 224 16.76 -0.84 -6.30
CA TYR A 224 15.38 -0.39 -6.44
C TYR A 224 15.20 1.07 -6.02
N ALA A 225 16.21 1.71 -5.43
CA ALA A 225 16.06 3.04 -4.84
C ALA A 225 15.77 4.11 -5.89
N ASP A 226 16.43 4.08 -7.06
CA ASP A 226 16.15 5.05 -8.14
C ASP A 226 14.67 5.05 -8.53
N LYS A 227 14.13 3.86 -8.80
CA LYS A 227 12.74 3.68 -9.26
C LYS A 227 11.71 3.90 -8.16
N TYR A 228 11.97 3.44 -6.95
CA TYR A 228 10.93 3.42 -5.92
C TYR A 228 11.02 4.59 -4.93
N LEU A 229 12.12 5.35 -4.94
CA LEU A 229 12.39 6.40 -3.98
C LEU A 229 12.92 7.69 -4.64
N TRP A 230 14.06 7.64 -5.33
CA TRP A 230 14.77 8.85 -5.79
C TRP A 230 14.05 9.61 -6.91
N GLN A 231 13.47 8.91 -7.88
CA GLN A 231 12.78 9.57 -9.01
C GLN A 231 11.54 10.39 -8.61
N HIS A 232 11.07 10.26 -7.37
CA HIS A 232 9.84 10.89 -6.90
C HIS A 232 10.04 12.29 -6.31
N ALA A 233 11.29 12.72 -6.09
CA ALA A 233 11.58 14.02 -5.50
C ALA A 233 12.76 14.74 -6.18
N ASP A 234 12.63 16.05 -6.36
CA ASP A 234 13.68 16.89 -6.96
C ASP A 234 14.87 17.05 -5.99
N LYS A 235 14.56 17.09 -4.68
CA LYS A 235 15.54 17.20 -3.60
C LYS A 235 15.15 16.29 -2.45
N ILE A 236 16.16 15.71 -1.82
CA ILE A 236 16.01 14.79 -0.71
C ILE A 236 16.91 15.23 0.43
N LEU A 237 16.33 15.35 1.62
CA LEU A 237 17.03 15.60 2.87
C LEU A 237 16.84 14.40 3.78
N GLY A 238 17.87 13.58 3.92
CA GLY A 238 17.92 12.53 4.94
C GLY A 238 18.51 13.11 6.23
N MET A 239 17.81 12.95 7.35
CA MET A 239 18.27 13.33 8.68
C MET A 239 18.44 12.06 9.51
N SER A 240 19.51 11.95 10.26
CA SER A 240 19.77 10.81 11.13
C SER A 240 20.52 11.29 12.37
N ALA A 241 20.12 10.78 13.54
CA ALA A 241 20.80 11.05 14.80
C ALA A 241 21.82 9.96 15.17
N THR A 242 21.91 8.87 14.40
CA THR A 242 22.84 7.78 14.68
C THR A 242 24.24 8.08 14.15
N ILE A 243 25.09 8.60 15.03
CA ILE A 243 26.53 8.41 14.95
C ILE A 243 26.80 7.08 15.67
N THR A 244 27.10 6.00 14.94
CA THR A 244 27.69 4.82 15.57
C THR A 244 29.03 5.26 16.16
N PRO A 245 29.27 5.14 17.48
CA PRO A 245 30.61 5.33 18.00
C PRO A 245 31.48 4.22 17.42
N TRP A 246 32.39 4.59 16.53
CA TRP A 246 33.40 3.71 15.95
C TRP A 246 34.01 2.83 17.05
N ARG A 247 33.90 1.52 16.91
CA ARG A 247 34.68 0.52 17.66
C ARG A 247 35.45 -0.31 16.65
#